data_AF-A0A368KKA6-F1
#
_entry.id   AF-A0A368KKA6-F1
#
_cell.length_a   1.000
_cell.length_b   1.000
_cell.length_c   1.000
_cell.angle_alpha   90.00
_cell.angle_beta   90.00
_cell.angle_gamma   90.00
#
_symmetry.space_group_name_H-M   'P 1'
#
loop_
_entity.id
_entity.type
_entity.pdbx_description
1 polymer ?
#
loop_
_entity_poly.entity_id
_entity_poly.type
_entity_poly.pdbx_seq_one_letter_code
_entity_poly.pdbx_strand_id
1 'polypeptide(L)'
;MPYTKHCFHWSIFFLGLAAVSLTGCFGPSDPLNRQAVSGEVTLKNVALDTGNISFDPVDQTTGRPGGASIEQGKFTLPQERGLPPGTYKVRITSADESATPVTPDEAPGDSRKLAPDRIPASWNTKSEETVTIEDGGENHFVLAIP
;
A
#
# COMPACT_ATOMS: atom_id res chain seq x y z
N MET A 1 -60.46 -1.82 35.44
CA MET A 1 -59.34 -0.87 35.23
C MET A 1 -58.12 -1.67 34.78
N PRO A 2 -57.27 -1.11 33.91
CA PRO A 2 -56.72 -1.66 32.65
C PRO A 2 -55.51 -2.60 32.88
N TYR A 3 -54.94 -3.36 31.92
CA TYR A 3 -54.24 -2.93 30.71
C TYR A 3 -53.87 -4.18 29.86
N THR A 4 -54.02 -4.05 28.54
CA THR A 4 -53.35 -4.72 27.40
C THR A 4 -52.13 -5.60 27.71
N LYS A 5 -51.91 -6.71 26.99
CA LYS A 5 -50.87 -6.87 25.92
C LYS A 5 -51.13 -8.11 25.06
N HIS A 6 -51.34 -7.90 23.77
CA HIS A 6 -51.05 -8.89 22.74
C HIS A 6 -49.52 -8.98 22.60
N CYS A 7 -48.94 -10.18 22.61
CA CYS A 7 -47.68 -10.42 21.91
C CYS A 7 -47.77 -11.77 21.21
N PHE A 8 -47.68 -11.66 19.90
CA PHE A 8 -47.79 -12.68 18.89
C PHE A 8 -46.73 -13.77 19.13
N HIS A 9 -47.23 -15.00 19.08
CA HIS A 9 -46.51 -16.24 19.20
C HIS A 9 -45.63 -16.44 17.96
N TRP A 10 -44.31 -16.59 18.13
CA TRP A 10 -43.56 -17.51 17.26
C TRP A 10 -42.49 -18.20 18.09
N SER A 11 -42.71 -19.50 18.20
CA SER A 11 -41.93 -20.51 18.90
C SER A 11 -40.56 -20.72 18.25
N ILE A 12 -39.49 -20.56 19.02
CA ILE A 12 -38.44 -21.57 19.28
C ILE A 12 -37.72 -22.19 18.05
N PHE A 13 -36.39 -22.16 18.08
CA PHE A 13 -35.46 -23.32 17.99
C PHE A 13 -34.24 -23.10 17.06
N PHE A 14 -33.07 -23.45 17.60
CA PHE A 14 -31.88 -23.97 16.90
C PHE A 14 -31.05 -22.93 16.12
N LEU A 15 -29.73 -22.88 16.20
CA LEU A 15 -28.73 -23.87 16.58
C LEU A 15 -27.43 -23.09 16.82
N GLY A 16 -26.67 -23.47 17.85
CA GLY A 16 -25.36 -22.89 18.10
C GLY A 16 -24.38 -23.20 16.97
N LEU A 17 -23.51 -22.22 16.68
CA LEU A 17 -22.23 -22.50 16.06
C LEU A 17 -21.16 -21.67 16.77
N ALA A 18 -20.61 -22.28 17.82
CA ALA A 18 -19.27 -21.98 18.25
C ALA A 18 -18.33 -22.41 17.13
N ALA A 19 -17.61 -21.46 16.52
CA ALA A 19 -16.42 -21.72 15.75
C ALA A 19 -15.37 -20.69 16.15
N VAL A 20 -14.43 -21.19 16.96
CA VAL A 20 -13.17 -20.58 17.35
C VAL A 20 -12.45 -20.05 16.13
N SER A 21 -12.02 -18.80 16.17
CA SER A 21 -10.94 -18.29 15.31
C SER A 21 -9.97 -17.50 16.16
N LEU A 22 -9.42 -18.14 17.19
CA LEU A 22 -8.10 -17.79 17.70
C LEU A 22 -7.09 -18.30 16.67
N THR A 23 -6.99 -17.64 15.52
CA THR A 23 -5.80 -17.78 14.67
C THR A 23 -4.69 -16.99 15.36
N GLY A 24 -4.01 -17.67 16.28
CA GLY A 24 -2.73 -17.21 16.78
C GLY A 24 -1.81 -16.99 15.59
N CYS A 25 -1.52 -15.73 15.30
CA CYS A 25 -0.45 -15.36 14.38
C CYS A 25 0.86 -15.59 15.15
N PHE A 26 1.33 -16.83 15.17
CA PHE A 26 2.64 -17.19 15.72
C PHE A 26 3.45 -17.85 14.61
N GLY A 27 3.70 -17.06 13.55
CA GLY A 27 4.79 -17.35 12.62
C GLY A 27 6.13 -17.09 13.30
N PRO A 28 7.25 -17.62 12.74
CA PRO A 28 8.58 -17.25 13.22
C PRO A 28 8.66 -15.73 13.30
N SER A 29 8.93 -15.21 14.50
CA SER A 29 8.98 -13.78 14.77
C SER A 29 10.00 -13.17 13.82
N ASP A 30 9.52 -12.48 12.78
CA ASP A 30 10.39 -11.68 11.94
C ASP A 30 11.12 -10.71 12.89
N PRO A 31 12.47 -10.75 12.98
CA PRO A 31 13.21 -9.89 13.90
C PRO A 31 12.98 -8.40 13.64
N LEU A 32 12.43 -8.05 12.47
CA LEU A 32 12.10 -6.68 12.08
C LEU A 32 10.61 -6.36 12.21
N ASN A 33 9.78 -7.30 12.66
CA ASN A 33 8.34 -7.17 12.80
C ASN A 33 7.68 -6.57 11.55
N ARG A 34 8.03 -7.04 10.34
CA ARG A 34 7.49 -6.47 9.11
C ARG A 34 5.98 -6.59 9.07
N GLN A 35 5.36 -5.54 8.56
CA GLN A 35 3.93 -5.42 8.35
C GLN A 35 3.62 -5.53 6.87
N ALA A 36 2.51 -6.19 6.54
CA ALA A 36 1.97 -6.11 5.19
C ALA A 36 1.58 -4.65 4.90
N VAL A 37 1.78 -4.21 3.67
CA VAL A 37 1.46 -2.85 3.22
C VAL A 37 0.72 -2.94 1.91
N SER A 38 -0.36 -2.21 1.76
CA SER A 38 -1.14 -2.21 0.52
C SER A 38 -1.69 -0.82 0.23
N GLY A 39 -2.24 -0.64 -0.96
CA GLY A 39 -2.90 0.61 -1.26
C GLY A 39 -3.29 0.79 -2.69
N GLU A 40 -3.86 1.97 -2.91
CA GLU A 40 -4.37 2.43 -4.18
C GLU A 40 -3.67 3.72 -4.60
N VAL A 41 -3.37 3.86 -5.88
CA VAL A 41 -2.70 5.02 -6.47
C VAL A 41 -3.51 5.50 -7.66
N THR A 42 -3.86 6.78 -7.64
CA THR A 42 -4.49 7.47 -8.76
C THR A 42 -3.61 8.59 -9.26
N LEU A 43 -3.64 8.85 -10.57
CA LEU A 43 -3.04 10.00 -11.23
C LEU A 43 -4.15 10.75 -11.95
N LYS A 44 -4.34 12.04 -11.61
CA LYS A 44 -5.41 12.88 -12.19
C LYS A 44 -6.80 12.23 -12.04
N ASN A 45 -7.07 11.61 -10.89
CA ASN A 45 -8.30 10.87 -10.57
C ASN A 45 -8.54 9.59 -11.40
N VAL A 46 -7.53 9.09 -12.11
CA VAL A 46 -7.58 7.81 -12.83
C VAL A 46 -6.64 6.83 -12.16
N ALA A 47 -7.04 5.56 -12.02
CA ALA A 47 -6.16 4.52 -11.49
C ALA A 47 -4.85 4.44 -12.31
N LEU A 48 -3.70 4.44 -11.62
CA LEU A 48 -2.41 4.38 -12.29
C LEU A 48 -2.21 2.99 -12.90
N ASP A 49 -2.29 2.85 -14.23
CA ASP A 49 -2.19 1.57 -14.94
C ASP A 49 -0.91 0.79 -14.62
N THR A 50 0.25 1.46 -14.65
CA THR A 50 1.56 0.88 -14.30
C THR A 50 2.43 1.86 -13.52
N GLY A 51 3.28 1.34 -12.64
CA GLY A 51 4.28 2.16 -11.96
C GLY A 51 5.06 1.38 -10.92
N ASN A 52 5.84 2.09 -10.14
CA ASN A 52 6.54 1.54 -8.98
C ASN A 52 6.42 2.51 -7.81
N ILE A 53 6.11 1.97 -6.64
CA ILE A 53 6.15 2.68 -5.37
C ILE A 53 7.40 2.25 -4.60
N SER A 54 8.05 3.22 -3.96
CA SER A 54 9.17 3.00 -3.07
C SER A 54 8.93 3.70 -1.74
N PHE A 55 9.37 3.04 -0.68
CA PHE A 55 9.27 3.47 0.70
C PHE A 55 10.68 3.58 1.25
N ASP A 56 11.13 4.80 1.53
CA ASP A 56 12.41 5.06 2.15
C ASP A 56 12.18 5.41 3.63
N PRO A 57 12.78 4.69 4.59
CA PRO A 57 12.56 4.98 5.99
C PRO A 57 13.16 6.34 6.37
N VAL A 58 12.43 7.11 7.17
CA VAL A 58 12.94 8.36 7.76
C VAL A 58 14.03 8.03 8.79
N ASP A 59 13.82 6.99 9.59
CA ASP A 59 14.83 6.41 10.49
C ASP A 59 15.51 5.19 9.85
N GLN A 60 16.76 5.38 9.41
CA GLN A 60 17.55 4.32 8.77
C GLN A 60 18.07 3.25 9.75
N THR A 61 17.96 3.47 11.06
CA THR A 61 18.45 2.52 12.07
C THR A 61 17.47 1.36 12.24
N THR A 62 16.18 1.69 12.38
CA THR A 62 15.09 0.73 12.63
C THR A 62 14.36 0.34 11.35
N GLY A 63 14.26 1.26 10.39
CA GLY A 63 13.56 1.03 9.13
C GLY A 63 14.36 0.23 8.11
N ARG A 64 13.65 -0.36 7.14
CA ARG A 64 14.23 -0.97 5.94
C ARG A 64 13.51 -0.44 4.71
N PRO A 65 14.22 -0.04 3.64
CA PRO A 65 13.57 0.38 2.42
C PRO A 65 12.81 -0.79 1.79
N GLY A 66 11.78 -0.46 1.02
CA GLY A 66 11.00 -1.43 0.27
C GLY A 66 10.25 -0.78 -0.88
N GLY A 67 9.57 -1.60 -1.66
CA GLY A 67 8.81 -1.13 -2.80
C GLY A 67 8.00 -2.24 -3.44
N ALA A 68 7.06 -1.84 -4.29
CA ALA A 68 6.23 -2.74 -5.06
C ALA A 68 5.91 -2.11 -6.42
N SER A 69 5.65 -2.97 -7.40
CA SER A 69 5.03 -2.53 -8.64
C SER A 69 3.58 -2.14 -8.38
N ILE A 70 3.14 -1.08 -9.06
CA ILE A 70 1.76 -0.65 -9.10
C ILE A 70 1.17 -1.20 -10.40
N GLU A 71 0.06 -1.93 -10.29
CA GLU A 71 -0.69 -2.46 -11.42
C GLU A 71 -2.16 -2.10 -11.24
N GLN A 72 -2.76 -1.46 -12.26
CA GLN A 72 -4.18 -1.05 -12.24
C GLN A 72 -4.55 -0.24 -10.99
N GLY A 73 -3.64 0.63 -10.58
CA GLY A 73 -3.76 1.52 -9.44
C GLY A 73 -3.55 0.83 -8.10
N LYS A 74 -3.07 -0.43 -8.04
CA LYS A 74 -2.93 -1.17 -6.78
C LYS A 74 -1.50 -1.64 -6.57
N PHE A 75 -1.07 -1.64 -5.32
CA PHE A 75 0.19 -2.25 -4.91
C PHE A 75 0.00 -3.06 -3.63
N THR A 76 0.81 -4.11 -3.48
CA THR A 76 0.80 -4.97 -2.29
C THR A 76 2.21 -5.43 -1.96
N LEU A 77 2.65 -5.17 -0.73
CA LEU A 77 3.80 -5.80 -0.09
C LEU A 77 3.25 -6.80 0.95
N PRO A 78 3.31 -8.11 0.69
CA PRO A 78 2.92 -9.09 1.70
C PRO A 78 3.93 -9.06 2.85
N GLN A 79 3.54 -9.57 4.02
CA GLN A 79 4.31 -9.42 5.27
C GLN A 79 5.77 -9.87 5.13
N GLU A 80 6.05 -10.91 4.36
CA GLU A 80 7.40 -11.47 4.14
C GLU A 80 8.33 -10.49 3.40
N ARG A 81 7.75 -9.55 2.63
CA ARG A 81 8.46 -8.45 1.95
C ARG A 81 8.05 -7.08 2.51
N GLY A 82 7.34 -7.08 3.63
CA GLY A 82 6.74 -5.92 4.25
C GLY A 82 7.76 -4.97 4.85
N LEU A 83 7.24 -3.94 5.51
CA LEU A 83 8.04 -2.90 6.12
C LEU A 83 7.97 -2.99 7.64
N PRO A 84 9.10 -2.83 8.35
CA PRO A 84 9.06 -2.60 9.80
C PRO A 84 8.15 -1.41 10.14
N PRO A 85 7.52 -1.39 11.33
CA PRO A 85 6.77 -0.23 11.79
C PRO A 85 7.66 1.00 11.83
N GLY A 86 7.12 2.14 11.39
CA GLY A 86 7.88 3.39 11.30
C GLY A 86 7.36 4.35 10.25
N THR A 87 8.04 5.48 10.12
CA THR A 87 7.69 6.52 9.14
C THR A 87 8.54 6.37 7.88
N TYR A 88 7.86 6.43 6.73
CA TYR A 88 8.45 6.21 5.42
C TYR A 88 8.11 7.36 4.49
N LYS A 89 9.11 7.85 3.78
CA LYS A 89 8.90 8.72 2.62
C LYS A 89 8.49 7.88 1.43
N VAL A 90 7.43 8.30 0.75
CA VAL A 90 6.87 7.61 -0.41
C VAL A 90 7.35 8.28 -1.69
N ARG A 91 7.85 7.50 -2.64
CA ARG A 91 8.13 7.97 -4.00
C ARG A 91 7.49 7.04 -5.00
N ILE A 92 6.82 7.63 -5.98
CA ILE A 92 6.14 6.93 -7.06
C ILE A 92 6.81 7.31 -8.37
N THR A 93 7.10 6.32 -9.19
CA THR A 93 7.66 6.50 -10.53
C THR A 93 6.79 5.78 -11.52
N SER A 94 6.61 6.36 -12.70
CA SER A 94 5.90 5.68 -13.78
C SER A 94 6.42 6.16 -15.13
N ALA A 95 7.04 5.25 -15.87
CA ALA A 95 7.56 5.53 -17.20
C ALA A 95 6.41 5.82 -18.17
N ASP A 96 6.52 6.92 -18.91
CA ASP A 96 5.65 7.19 -20.04
C ASP A 96 6.11 6.35 -21.24
N GLU A 97 5.59 5.13 -21.34
CA GLU A 97 5.90 4.20 -22.45
C GLU A 97 5.44 4.73 -23.82
N SER A 98 4.56 5.73 -23.84
CA SER A 98 4.06 6.36 -25.08
C SER A 98 4.96 7.51 -25.57
N ALA A 99 5.80 8.04 -24.70
CA ALA A 99 6.71 9.13 -25.04
C ALA A 99 7.95 8.62 -25.78
N THR A 100 8.40 9.38 -26.77
CA THR A 100 9.72 9.17 -27.39
C THR A 100 10.78 9.23 -26.30
N PRO A 101 11.56 8.15 -26.10
CA PRO A 101 12.58 8.15 -25.07
C PRO A 101 13.59 9.27 -25.30
N VAL A 102 13.92 9.99 -24.24
CA VAL A 102 14.98 11.00 -24.31
C VAL A 102 16.33 10.28 -24.28
N THR A 103 17.22 10.66 -25.20
CA THR A 103 18.64 10.35 -25.08
C THR A 103 19.24 11.41 -24.17
N PRO A 104 19.74 11.06 -22.98
CA PRO A 104 20.62 11.97 -22.27
C PRO A 104 21.80 12.31 -23.19
N ASP A 105 22.29 13.56 -23.18
CA ASP A 105 23.52 13.93 -23.88
C ASP A 105 24.68 13.10 -23.30
N GLU A 106 24.97 11.96 -23.92
CA GLU A 106 25.93 10.98 -23.38
C GLU A 106 27.11 10.79 -24.34
N ALA A 107 28.29 10.83 -23.73
CA ALA A 107 29.55 10.36 -24.28
C ALA A 107 29.39 8.98 -24.94
N PRO A 108 30.20 8.65 -25.97
CA PRO A 108 30.05 7.41 -26.73
C PRO A 108 30.12 6.17 -25.84
N GLY A 109 28.97 5.51 -25.59
CA GLY A 109 28.89 4.24 -24.87
C GLY A 109 27.63 4.02 -24.03
N ASP A 110 26.94 5.09 -23.61
CA ASP A 110 25.68 4.97 -22.87
C ASP A 110 24.55 5.55 -23.74
N SER A 111 23.57 4.70 -24.08
CA SER A 111 22.41 5.07 -24.89
C SER A 111 21.18 4.35 -24.39
N ARG A 112 21.02 4.32 -23.06
CA ARG A 112 19.74 3.93 -22.46
C ARG A 112 18.77 5.10 -22.62
N LYS A 113 18.02 5.04 -23.72
CA LYS A 113 16.76 5.74 -23.93
C LYS A 113 15.88 5.60 -22.68
N LEU A 114 15.77 6.67 -21.88
CA LEU A 114 14.92 6.69 -20.69
C LEU A 114 13.57 7.29 -21.10
N ALA A 115 12.49 6.55 -20.88
CA ALA A 115 11.16 7.13 -20.99
C ALA A 115 10.99 8.21 -19.90
N PRO A 116 10.42 9.38 -20.23
CA PRO A 116 10.16 10.40 -19.23
C PRO A 116 9.15 9.86 -18.18
N ASP A 117 9.29 10.30 -16.93
CA ASP A 117 8.35 9.93 -15.87
C ASP A 117 7.11 10.84 -15.94
N ARG A 118 5.92 10.25 -15.86
CA ARG A 118 4.64 11.00 -15.86
C ARG A 118 4.21 11.45 -14.47
N ILE A 119 4.88 10.99 -13.41
CA ILE A 119 4.61 11.38 -12.03
C ILE A 119 5.24 12.76 -11.74
N PRO A 120 4.49 13.72 -11.18
CA PRO A 120 5.03 15.01 -10.78
C PRO A 120 6.20 14.89 -9.81
N ALA A 121 7.15 15.83 -9.87
CA ALA A 121 8.32 15.81 -8.99
C ALA A 121 7.95 15.77 -7.50
N SER A 122 6.84 16.38 -7.08
CA SER A 122 6.34 16.37 -5.68
C SER A 122 5.90 14.99 -5.18
N TRP A 123 5.75 14.00 -6.05
CA TRP A 123 5.45 12.60 -5.71
C TRP A 123 6.60 11.65 -6.08
N ASN A 124 7.69 12.19 -6.63
CA ASN A 124 8.84 11.42 -7.14
C ASN A 124 10.16 12.01 -6.62
N THR A 125 10.89 12.76 -7.46
CA THR A 125 12.26 13.23 -7.20
C THR A 125 12.36 14.23 -6.05
N LYS A 126 11.27 14.95 -5.78
CA LYS A 126 11.13 15.94 -4.70
C LYS A 126 9.96 15.58 -3.78
N SER A 127 9.68 14.29 -3.61
CA SER A 127 8.62 13.86 -2.71
C SER A 127 8.95 14.23 -1.27
N GLU A 128 7.95 14.79 -0.58
CA GLU A 128 7.92 14.99 0.87
C GLU A 128 6.76 14.18 1.50
N GLU A 129 6.05 13.38 0.70
CA GLU A 129 4.93 12.56 1.15
C GLU A 129 5.43 11.47 2.09
N THR A 130 4.77 11.32 3.23
CA THR A 130 5.12 10.31 4.23
C THR A 130 3.91 9.47 4.63
N VAL A 131 4.16 8.20 4.89
CA VAL A 131 3.20 7.27 5.50
C VAL A 131 3.77 6.66 6.77
N THR A 132 2.91 6.32 7.70
CA THR A 132 3.28 5.58 8.92
C THR A 132 2.80 4.15 8.79
N ILE A 133 3.73 3.21 8.93
CA ILE A 133 3.44 1.79 9.04
C ILE A 133 3.22 1.46 10.52
N GLU A 134 2.01 1.04 10.86
CA GLU A 134 1.60 0.69 12.21
C GLU A 134 1.80 -0.80 12.49
N ASP A 135 2.18 -1.14 13.72
CA ASP A 135 2.31 -2.53 14.17
C ASP A 135 0.93 -3.18 14.31
N GLY A 136 0.67 -4.25 13.54
CA GLY A 136 -0.61 -4.95 13.51
C GLY A 136 -1.75 -4.17 12.83
N GLY A 137 -1.45 -3.03 12.20
CA GLY A 137 -2.42 -2.22 11.46
C GLY A 137 -2.75 -2.76 10.06
N GLU A 138 -3.84 -2.25 9.46
CA GLU A 138 -4.20 -2.59 8.07
C GLU A 138 -3.15 -2.10 7.06
N ASN A 139 -2.52 -0.95 7.36
CA ASN A 139 -1.48 -0.33 6.53
C ASN A 139 -1.88 -0.23 5.04
N HIS A 140 -3.16 0.12 4.83
CA HIS A 140 -3.73 0.38 3.52
C HIS A 140 -3.76 1.89 3.24
N PHE A 141 -3.13 2.32 2.15
CA PHE A 141 -2.99 3.74 1.81
C PHE A 141 -3.69 4.10 0.49
N VAL A 142 -4.38 5.24 0.47
CA VAL A 142 -4.97 5.79 -0.77
C VAL A 142 -4.18 7.04 -1.15
N LEU A 143 -3.47 6.96 -2.27
CA LEU A 143 -2.53 7.98 -2.75
C LEU A 143 -3.11 8.63 -4.01
N ALA A 144 -3.46 9.92 -3.90
CA ALA A 144 -4.04 10.69 -4.99
C ALA A 144 -3.03 11.68 -5.54
N ILE A 145 -2.45 11.36 -6.69
CA ILE A 145 -1.49 12.19 -7.41
C ILE A 145 -2.28 13.15 -8.31
N PRO A 146 -2.03 14.47 -8.21
CA PRO A 146 -2.77 15.48 -8.97
C PRO A 146 -2.51 15.45 -10.49
#